data_AF-A0A957BY36-F1
#
_entry.id   AF-A0A957BY36-F1
#
_cell.length_a   1.000
_cell.length_b   1.000
_cell.length_c   1.000
_cell.angle_alpha   90.00
_cell.angle_beta   90.00
_cell.angle_gamma   90.00
#
_symmetry.space_group_name_H-M   'P 1'
#
loop_
_entity.id
_entity.type
_entity.pdbx_description
1 polymer ?
#
loop_
_entity_poly.entity_id
_entity_poly.type
_entity_poly.pdbx_seq_one_letter_code
_entity_poly.pdbx_strand_id
1 'polypeptide(L)'
;CGEVSSISKRDGLLCGHAKDPITSGLSLDAIIDAGYFGRTGGDILCYGAGGSAVAIALHLINKESAGDRPKRFVVVNRSQGRLDHLKQMVDSQQTDIKFDYIHNQDAVRNDEIMTSMPSGTIVINATGMGKDTPGSPITDAGVFPEHGIAWELNYRGELDFWHQAMAQVDSRHLLVEDGWLYFLHGWTQVVAEVLGITLTPETFAELGELASDLRPPLVFRGAK
;
A
#
# COMPACT_ATOMS: atom_id res chain seq x y z
N CYS A 1 -6.02 5.74 -14.99
CA CYS A 1 -6.70 5.51 -13.69
C CYS A 1 -8.22 5.69 -13.78
N GLY A 2 -8.78 6.63 -14.57
CA GLY A 2 -10.24 6.80 -14.65
C GLY A 2 -10.89 7.30 -13.35
N GLU A 3 -10.08 7.82 -12.42
CA GLU A 3 -10.47 8.28 -11.09
C GLU A 3 -10.03 9.73 -10.91
N VAL A 4 -10.76 10.49 -10.09
CA VAL A 4 -10.43 11.86 -9.69
C VAL A 4 -10.44 11.91 -8.16
N SER A 5 -9.28 12.17 -7.56
CA SER A 5 -9.12 12.27 -6.10
C SER A 5 -8.93 13.72 -5.61
N SER A 6 -8.77 14.68 -6.53
CA SER A 6 -8.77 16.11 -6.24
C SER A 6 -9.46 16.91 -7.34
N ILE A 7 -10.26 17.90 -6.94
CA ILE A 7 -10.85 18.90 -7.83
C ILE A 7 -10.43 20.28 -7.34
N SER A 8 -9.80 21.06 -8.20
CA SER A 8 -9.41 22.45 -7.92
C SER A 8 -10.11 23.40 -8.89
N LYS A 9 -10.29 24.66 -8.48
CA LYS A 9 -10.82 25.72 -9.35
C LYS A 9 -9.74 26.79 -9.56
N ARG A 10 -9.34 27.01 -10.80
CA ARG A 10 -8.36 28.04 -11.18
C ARG A 10 -8.86 28.81 -12.39
N ASP A 11 -8.83 30.15 -12.30
CA ASP A 11 -9.23 31.04 -13.40
C ASP A 11 -10.59 30.72 -14.04
N GLY A 12 -11.55 30.27 -13.21
CA GLY A 12 -12.89 29.89 -13.66
C GLY A 12 -13.04 28.47 -14.21
N LEU A 13 -11.94 27.71 -14.35
CA LEU A 13 -11.92 26.32 -14.79
C LEU A 13 -11.94 25.35 -13.60
N LEU A 14 -12.55 24.18 -13.80
CA LEU A 14 -12.48 23.05 -12.87
C LEU A 14 -11.47 22.03 -13.39
N CYS A 15 -10.45 21.74 -12.59
CA CYS A 15 -9.38 20.80 -12.92
C CYS A 15 -9.51 19.55 -12.03
N GLY A 16 -9.60 18.37 -12.65
CA GLY A 16 -9.61 17.09 -11.96
C GLY A 16 -8.24 16.43 -11.99
N HIS A 17 -7.75 15.97 -10.84
CA HIS A 17 -6.46 15.30 -10.70
C HIS A 17 -6.62 13.96 -9.98
N ALA A 18 -5.80 12.98 -10.37
CA ALA A 18 -5.60 11.74 -9.63
C ALA A 18 -4.23 11.79 -8.94
N LYS A 19 -4.22 11.99 -7.62
CA LYS A 19 -2.98 12.10 -6.84
C LYS A 19 -2.55 10.77 -6.22
N ASP A 20 -3.47 9.82 -6.10
CA ASP A 20 -3.26 8.55 -5.42
C ASP A 20 -2.11 7.69 -6.02
N PRO A 21 -1.94 7.61 -7.36
CA PRO A 21 -0.77 6.95 -7.96
C PRO A 21 0.57 7.54 -7.53
N ILE A 22 0.62 8.86 -7.30
CA ILE A 22 1.84 9.56 -6.88
C ILE A 22 2.12 9.28 -5.41
N THR A 23 1.08 9.27 -4.57
CA THR A 23 1.23 9.20 -3.11
C THR A 23 1.52 7.78 -2.63
N SER A 24 0.87 6.77 -3.22
CA SER A 24 1.20 5.36 -2.97
C SER A 24 2.63 5.04 -3.37
N GLY A 25 3.09 5.57 -4.51
CA GLY A 25 4.44 5.36 -5.00
C GLY A 25 5.52 5.97 -4.11
N LEU A 26 5.35 7.25 -3.75
CA LEU A 26 6.25 7.95 -2.83
C LEU A 26 6.34 7.26 -1.47
N SER A 27 5.21 6.76 -0.95
CA SER A 27 5.19 6.07 0.34
C SER A 27 5.90 4.73 0.26
N LEU A 28 5.68 3.97 -0.82
CA LEU A 28 6.39 2.72 -1.04
C LEU A 28 7.90 2.96 -1.14
N ASP A 29 8.34 3.90 -1.97
CA ASP A 29 9.77 4.21 -2.13
C ASP A 29 10.42 4.76 -0.86
N ALA A 30 9.64 5.35 0.07
CA ALA A 30 10.14 5.74 1.39
C ALA A 30 10.30 4.53 2.34
N ILE A 31 9.49 3.48 2.15
CA ILE A 31 9.54 2.24 2.92
C ILE A 31 10.65 1.31 2.40
N ILE A 32 10.91 1.33 1.07
CA ILE A 32 11.91 0.46 0.44
C ILE A 32 13.06 1.23 -0.19
N ASP A 33 14.29 0.82 0.13
CA ASP A 33 15.48 1.35 -0.51
C ASP A 33 15.54 0.98 -2.00
N ALA A 34 16.07 1.88 -2.84
CA ALA A 34 16.30 1.65 -4.26
C ALA A 34 17.02 0.32 -4.52
N GLY A 35 16.50 -0.53 -5.42
CA GLY A 35 17.04 -1.87 -5.70
C GLY A 35 16.51 -2.97 -4.78
N TYR A 36 15.49 -2.70 -3.95
CA TYR A 36 14.90 -3.67 -3.03
C TYR A 36 14.57 -4.99 -3.71
N PHE A 37 13.76 -4.99 -4.77
CA PHE A 37 13.30 -6.23 -5.39
C PHE A 37 14.43 -6.98 -6.09
N GLY A 38 15.40 -6.25 -6.65
CA GLY A 38 16.60 -6.85 -7.24
C GLY A 38 17.50 -7.54 -6.21
N ARG A 39 17.59 -6.99 -5.00
CA ARG A 39 18.39 -7.56 -3.90
C ARG A 39 17.69 -8.70 -3.18
N THR A 40 16.41 -8.53 -2.84
CA THR A 40 15.68 -9.49 -2.00
C THR A 40 15.06 -10.62 -2.82
N GLY A 41 14.74 -10.36 -4.10
CA GLY A 41 13.92 -11.27 -4.90
C GLY A 41 12.48 -11.38 -4.41
N GLY A 42 12.05 -10.47 -3.53
CA GLY A 42 10.70 -10.42 -2.99
C GLY A 42 9.64 -10.11 -4.04
N ASP A 43 8.41 -10.50 -3.73
CA ASP A 43 7.23 -10.20 -4.54
C ASP A 43 6.32 -9.19 -3.80
N ILE A 44 5.17 -8.88 -4.40
CA ILE A 44 4.07 -8.17 -3.71
C ILE A 44 2.93 -9.16 -3.47
N LEU A 45 2.39 -9.15 -2.24
CA LEU A 45 1.07 -9.69 -1.92
C LEU A 45 0.17 -8.56 -1.42
N CYS A 46 -0.89 -8.24 -2.15
CA CYS A 46 -1.80 -7.14 -1.82
C CYS A 46 -3.21 -7.67 -1.56
N TYR A 47 -3.70 -7.47 -0.35
CA TYR A 47 -5.10 -7.70 0.01
C TYR A 47 -5.92 -6.47 -0.33
N GLY A 48 -6.85 -6.60 -1.28
CA GLY A 48 -7.63 -5.51 -1.82
C GLY A 48 -7.18 -5.12 -3.23
N ALA A 49 -8.17 -4.86 -4.10
CA ALA A 49 -7.97 -4.42 -5.48
C ALA A 49 -8.61 -3.03 -5.72
N GLY A 50 -8.55 -2.15 -4.72
CA GLY A 50 -9.06 -0.78 -4.80
C GLY A 50 -8.07 0.20 -5.43
N GLY A 51 -8.39 1.50 -5.36
CA GLY A 51 -7.56 2.58 -5.91
C GLY A 51 -6.10 2.53 -5.44
N SER A 52 -5.85 2.26 -4.15
CA SER A 52 -4.48 2.12 -3.63
C SER A 52 -3.71 0.98 -4.28
N ALA A 53 -4.34 -0.18 -4.52
CA ALA A 53 -3.68 -1.30 -5.19
C ALA A 53 -3.37 -0.98 -6.66
N VAL A 54 -4.28 -0.28 -7.36
CA VAL A 54 -4.09 0.22 -8.72
C VAL A 54 -2.91 1.22 -8.78
N ALA A 55 -2.85 2.13 -7.81
CA ALA A 55 -1.81 3.13 -7.67
C ALA A 55 -0.43 2.49 -7.43
N ILE A 56 -0.33 1.55 -6.48
CA ILE A 56 0.90 0.81 -6.19
C ILE A 56 1.36 0.01 -7.42
N ALA A 57 0.44 -0.70 -8.08
CA ALA A 57 0.76 -1.45 -9.30
C ALA A 57 1.29 -0.53 -10.41
N LEU A 58 0.63 0.61 -10.67
CA LEU A 58 1.10 1.59 -11.66
C LEU A 58 2.48 2.13 -11.32
N HIS A 59 2.75 2.47 -10.07
CA HIS A 59 4.07 2.93 -9.63
C HIS A 59 5.15 1.90 -9.94
N LEU A 60 4.94 0.65 -9.53
CA LEU A 60 5.89 -0.44 -9.74
C LEU A 60 6.14 -0.73 -11.23
N ILE A 61 5.08 -0.73 -12.05
CA ILE A 61 5.18 -0.91 -13.50
C ILE A 61 6.06 0.20 -14.12
N ASN A 62 5.95 1.42 -13.61
CA ASN A 62 6.65 2.59 -14.16
C ASN A 62 8.02 2.86 -13.52
N LYS A 63 8.52 2.01 -12.60
CA LYS A 63 9.89 2.14 -12.08
C LYS A 63 10.90 2.14 -13.24
N GLU A 64 11.83 3.07 -13.23
CA GLU A 64 12.82 3.24 -14.31
C GLU A 64 13.71 1.99 -14.47
N SER A 65 14.14 1.40 -13.36
CA SER A 65 14.94 0.18 -13.36
C SER A 65 14.04 -1.05 -13.35
N ALA A 66 13.99 -1.78 -14.46
CA ALA A 66 13.28 -3.07 -14.55
C ALA A 66 13.83 -4.11 -13.56
N GLY A 67 15.12 -4.05 -13.24
CA GLY A 67 15.76 -4.92 -12.24
C GLY A 67 15.34 -4.62 -10.80
N ASP A 68 14.65 -3.51 -10.55
CA ASP A 68 14.07 -3.14 -9.26
C ASP A 68 12.54 -3.22 -9.27
N ARG A 69 11.97 -4.09 -10.10
CA ARG A 69 10.54 -4.42 -10.07
C ARG A 69 10.36 -5.81 -9.41
N PRO A 70 9.26 -6.05 -8.68
CA PRO A 70 8.95 -7.40 -8.24
C PRO A 70 8.71 -8.29 -9.45
N LYS A 71 9.05 -9.57 -9.34
CA LYS A 71 8.75 -10.53 -10.42
C LYS A 71 7.26 -10.85 -10.47
N ARG A 72 6.60 -10.86 -9.31
CA ARG A 72 5.16 -11.13 -9.19
C ARG A 72 4.45 -10.13 -8.30
N PHE A 73 3.23 -9.81 -8.70
CA PHE A 73 2.27 -9.04 -7.92
C PHE A 73 1.01 -9.89 -7.77
N VAL A 74 0.81 -10.44 -6.57
CA VAL A 74 -0.36 -11.24 -6.22
C VAL A 74 -1.41 -10.34 -5.59
N VAL A 75 -2.62 -10.32 -6.15
CA VAL A 75 -3.73 -9.51 -5.65
C VAL A 75 -4.87 -10.41 -5.23
N VAL A 76 -5.29 -10.28 -3.98
CA VAL A 76 -6.40 -11.03 -3.43
C VAL A 76 -7.53 -10.07 -3.10
N ASN A 77 -8.73 -10.30 -3.63
CA ASN A 77 -9.86 -9.40 -3.36
C ASN A 77 -11.19 -10.16 -3.42
N ARG A 78 -12.12 -9.80 -2.52
CA ARG A 78 -13.45 -10.45 -2.40
C ARG A 78 -14.44 -10.15 -3.54
N SER A 79 -14.10 -9.22 -4.42
CA SER A 79 -14.97 -8.79 -5.52
C SER A 79 -14.26 -8.97 -6.85
N GLN A 80 -14.84 -9.80 -7.71
CA GLN A 80 -14.32 -10.05 -9.05
C GLN A 80 -14.21 -8.75 -9.87
N GLY A 81 -15.24 -7.90 -9.87
CA GLY A 81 -15.24 -6.67 -10.67
C GLY A 81 -14.09 -5.70 -10.34
N ARG A 82 -13.61 -5.67 -9.10
CA ARG A 82 -12.41 -4.89 -8.74
C ARG A 82 -11.11 -5.52 -9.26
N LEU A 83 -11.02 -6.85 -9.24
CA LEU A 83 -9.90 -7.56 -9.87
C LEU A 83 -9.88 -7.32 -11.38
N ASP A 84 -11.04 -7.39 -12.02
CA ASP A 84 -11.19 -7.15 -13.46
C ASP A 84 -10.79 -5.72 -13.81
N HIS A 85 -11.18 -4.73 -13.00
CA HIS A 85 -10.78 -3.34 -13.19
C HIS A 85 -9.26 -3.14 -13.07
N LEU A 86 -8.63 -3.72 -12.03
CA LEU A 86 -7.19 -3.69 -11.89
C LEU A 86 -6.50 -4.39 -13.07
N LYS A 87 -7.02 -5.54 -13.49
CA LYS A 87 -6.52 -6.28 -14.65
C LYS A 87 -6.61 -5.46 -15.93
N GLN A 88 -7.73 -4.80 -16.19
CA GLN A 88 -7.89 -3.92 -17.34
C GLN A 88 -6.87 -2.78 -17.33
N MET A 89 -6.59 -2.21 -16.16
CA MET A 89 -5.54 -1.21 -16.01
C MET A 89 -4.17 -1.82 -16.37
N VAL A 90 -3.79 -2.96 -15.78
CA VAL A 90 -2.50 -3.61 -16.05
C VAL A 90 -2.36 -3.99 -17.52
N ASP A 91 -3.40 -4.56 -18.14
CA ASP A 91 -3.41 -4.95 -19.55
C ASP A 91 -3.25 -3.76 -20.50
N SER A 92 -3.52 -2.53 -20.03
CA SER A 92 -3.27 -1.30 -20.79
C SER A 92 -1.82 -0.79 -20.70
N GLN A 93 -0.99 -1.40 -19.87
CA GLN A 93 0.40 -1.03 -19.64
C GLN A 93 1.36 -2.06 -20.26
N GLN A 94 2.57 -1.63 -20.60
CA GLN A 94 3.66 -2.55 -20.91
C GLN A 94 4.42 -2.87 -19.61
N THR A 95 4.34 -4.12 -19.15
CA THR A 95 5.02 -4.56 -17.93
C THR A 95 5.61 -5.95 -18.08
N ASP A 96 6.71 -6.17 -17.37
CA ASP A 96 7.39 -7.44 -17.14
C ASP A 96 6.98 -8.11 -15.82
N ILE A 97 6.20 -7.43 -14.99
CA ILE A 97 5.68 -7.96 -13.72
C ILE A 97 4.55 -8.95 -14.02
N LYS A 98 4.63 -10.15 -13.45
CA LYS A 98 3.53 -11.12 -13.53
C LYS A 98 2.46 -10.81 -12.49
N PHE A 99 1.23 -10.54 -12.94
CA PHE A 99 0.08 -10.35 -12.04
C PHE A 99 -0.73 -11.63 -11.87
N ASP A 100 -0.99 -12.00 -10.61
CA ASP A 100 -1.89 -13.10 -10.23
C ASP A 100 -3.13 -12.51 -9.53
N TYR A 101 -4.32 -12.73 -10.08
CA TYR A 101 -5.59 -12.20 -9.56
C TYR A 101 -6.38 -13.32 -8.88
N ILE A 102 -6.59 -13.20 -7.58
CA ILE A 102 -7.24 -14.24 -6.76
C ILE A 102 -8.53 -13.69 -6.17
N HIS A 103 -9.66 -14.25 -6.61
CA HIS A 103 -10.95 -13.99 -5.98
C HIS A 103 -11.09 -14.84 -4.71
N ASN A 104 -10.87 -14.21 -3.56
CA ASN A 104 -10.97 -14.85 -2.26
C ASN A 104 -11.41 -13.84 -1.18
N GLN A 105 -12.11 -14.34 -0.17
CA GLN A 105 -12.46 -13.59 1.04
C GLN A 105 -12.19 -14.39 2.33
N ASP A 106 -11.75 -15.64 2.21
CA ASP A 106 -11.46 -16.50 3.35
C ASP A 106 -10.06 -16.20 3.89
N ALA A 107 -9.98 -15.77 5.15
CA ALA A 107 -8.73 -15.42 5.80
C ALA A 107 -7.78 -16.62 5.94
N VAL A 108 -8.29 -17.84 6.14
CA VAL A 108 -7.44 -19.03 6.25
C VAL A 108 -6.72 -19.30 4.93
N ARG A 109 -7.43 -19.14 3.80
CA ARG A 109 -6.81 -19.22 2.48
C ARG A 109 -5.82 -18.08 2.22
N ASN A 110 -6.05 -16.89 2.78
CA ASN A 110 -5.08 -15.80 2.72
C ASN A 110 -3.79 -16.15 3.48
N ASP A 111 -3.90 -16.81 4.63
CA ASP A 111 -2.73 -17.30 5.37
C ASP A 111 -1.89 -18.27 4.54
N GLU A 112 -2.52 -19.20 3.83
CA GLU A 112 -1.85 -20.15 2.93
C GLU A 112 -1.12 -19.43 1.79
N ILE A 113 -1.78 -18.46 1.15
CA ILE A 113 -1.19 -17.64 0.09
C ILE A 113 0.02 -16.87 0.63
N MET A 114 -0.14 -16.20 1.78
CA MET A 114 0.92 -15.42 2.43
C MET A 114 2.13 -16.28 2.78
N THR A 115 1.90 -17.45 3.37
CA THR A 115 2.95 -18.39 3.76
C THR A 115 3.74 -18.91 2.55
N SER A 116 3.09 -19.00 1.38
CA SER A 116 3.74 -19.45 0.14
C SER A 116 4.63 -18.39 -0.54
N MET A 117 4.56 -17.13 -0.08
CA MET A 117 5.32 -16.04 -0.70
C MET A 117 6.82 -16.13 -0.35
N PRO A 118 7.72 -15.72 -1.27
CA PRO A 118 9.15 -15.75 -1.02
C PRO A 118 9.55 -14.77 0.11
N SER A 119 10.68 -15.05 0.76
CA SER A 119 11.33 -14.10 1.67
C SER A 119 11.54 -12.73 1.00
N GLY A 120 11.45 -11.65 1.76
CA GLY A 120 11.52 -10.28 1.23
C GLY A 120 10.25 -9.80 0.51
N THR A 121 9.16 -10.57 0.56
CA THR A 121 7.88 -10.11 0.01
C THR A 121 7.29 -8.99 0.85
N ILE A 122 6.71 -7.99 0.17
CA ILE A 122 5.90 -6.95 0.80
C ILE A 122 4.44 -7.43 0.82
N VAL A 123 3.88 -7.58 2.02
CA VAL A 123 2.49 -7.96 2.25
C VAL A 123 1.70 -6.73 2.67
N ILE A 124 0.68 -6.36 1.89
CA ILE A 124 -0.02 -5.09 2.02
C ILE A 124 -1.49 -5.35 2.37
N ASN A 125 -1.98 -4.77 3.47
CA ASN A 125 -3.41 -4.59 3.69
C ASN A 125 -3.88 -3.31 2.98
N ALA A 126 -4.40 -3.45 1.77
CA ALA A 126 -5.04 -2.39 0.99
C ALA A 126 -6.57 -2.46 1.04
N THR A 127 -7.12 -3.12 2.06
CA THR A 127 -8.56 -3.15 2.35
C THR A 127 -8.92 -2.10 3.40
N GLY A 128 -10.22 -1.90 3.64
CA GLY A 128 -10.70 -1.13 4.79
C GLY A 128 -10.75 -1.95 6.10
N MET A 129 -10.33 -3.22 6.11
CA MET A 129 -10.34 -4.04 7.32
C MET A 129 -9.31 -3.50 8.32
N GLY A 130 -9.71 -3.38 9.59
CA GLY A 130 -8.92 -2.74 10.65
C GLY A 130 -9.25 -1.25 10.83
N LYS A 131 -10.03 -0.65 9.92
CA LYS A 131 -10.43 0.77 9.95
C LYS A 131 -11.93 0.98 9.68
N ASP A 132 -12.36 0.65 8.47
CA ASP A 132 -13.73 0.84 7.98
C ASP A 132 -14.62 -0.36 8.37
N THR A 133 -14.02 -1.55 8.44
CA THR A 133 -14.65 -2.75 9.01
C THR A 133 -13.71 -3.40 10.01
N PRO A 134 -14.21 -4.01 11.10
CA PRO A 134 -13.36 -4.74 12.05
C PRO A 134 -12.61 -5.91 11.39
N GLY A 135 -11.53 -6.37 12.04
CA GLY A 135 -10.79 -7.56 11.63
C GLY A 135 -9.59 -7.29 10.72
N SER A 136 -9.00 -8.39 10.23
CA SER A 136 -7.84 -8.43 9.34
C SER A 136 -8.13 -9.33 8.12
N PRO A 137 -7.50 -9.11 6.95
CA PRO A 137 -7.58 -10.04 5.83
C PRO A 137 -6.96 -11.42 6.13
N ILE A 138 -6.17 -11.56 7.19
CA ILE A 138 -5.51 -12.81 7.62
C ILE A 138 -5.96 -13.21 9.03
N THR A 139 -5.72 -14.46 9.41
CA THR A 139 -5.95 -14.90 10.80
C THR A 139 -4.72 -14.68 11.67
N ASP A 140 -4.88 -14.85 12.98
CA ASP A 140 -3.75 -14.80 13.93
C ASP A 140 -2.74 -15.95 13.73
N ALA A 141 -3.12 -16.98 12.98
CA ALA A 141 -2.22 -18.09 12.59
C ALA A 141 -1.43 -17.81 11.31
N GLY A 142 -1.72 -16.71 10.60
CA GLY A 142 -1.03 -16.35 9.37
C GLY A 142 0.46 -16.07 9.59
N VAL A 143 1.32 -16.66 8.76
CA VAL A 143 2.78 -16.51 8.86
C VAL A 143 3.30 -15.59 7.77
N PHE A 144 3.89 -14.46 8.15
CA PHE A 144 4.48 -13.53 7.20
C PHE A 144 5.78 -14.09 6.59
N PRO A 145 6.14 -13.70 5.35
CA PRO A 145 7.43 -14.07 4.75
C PRO A 145 8.61 -13.52 5.55
N GLU A 146 9.69 -14.29 5.68
CA GLU A 146 10.91 -13.83 6.37
C GLU A 146 11.53 -12.63 5.67
N HIS A 147 12.11 -11.70 6.44
CA HIS A 147 12.72 -10.46 5.94
C HIS A 147 11.77 -9.63 5.07
N GLY A 148 10.46 -9.88 5.18
CA GLY A 148 9.41 -9.19 4.46
C GLY A 148 9.03 -7.86 5.11
N ILE A 149 8.13 -7.17 4.42
CA ILE A 149 7.55 -5.92 4.91
C ILE A 149 6.04 -6.13 5.04
N ALA A 150 5.49 -5.87 6.21
CA ALA A 150 4.04 -5.83 6.41
C ALA A 150 3.60 -4.37 6.38
N TRP A 151 2.76 -4.01 5.41
CA TRP A 151 2.29 -2.65 5.25
C TRP A 151 0.77 -2.56 5.42
N GLU A 152 0.35 -1.96 6.53
CA GLU A 152 -1.04 -1.62 6.81
C GLU A 152 -1.33 -0.25 6.20
N LEU A 153 -2.09 -0.16 5.09
CA LEU A 153 -2.41 1.16 4.50
C LEU A 153 -3.34 1.99 5.37
N ASN A 154 -4.01 1.38 6.34
CA ASN A 154 -4.81 2.10 7.30
C ASN A 154 -3.91 2.79 8.35
N TYR A 155 -4.25 4.00 8.76
CA TYR A 155 -3.46 4.80 9.72
C TYR A 155 -4.21 5.04 11.04
N ARG A 156 -5.44 4.52 11.14
CA ARG A 156 -6.34 4.65 12.30
C ARG A 156 -7.29 3.48 12.36
N GLY A 157 -7.80 3.18 13.55
CA GLY A 157 -8.72 2.07 13.80
C GLY A 157 -8.07 1.02 14.70
N GLU A 158 -8.57 -0.21 14.65
CA GLU A 158 -8.03 -1.33 15.42
C GLU A 158 -6.76 -1.91 14.79
N LEU A 159 -6.60 -1.82 13.46
CA LEU A 159 -5.39 -2.22 12.73
C LEU A 159 -4.92 -3.66 13.05
N ASP A 160 -5.85 -4.61 13.10
CA ASP A 160 -5.56 -6.01 13.50
C ASP A 160 -4.42 -6.63 12.67
N PHE A 161 -4.34 -6.34 11.36
CA PHE A 161 -3.24 -6.80 10.49
C PHE A 161 -1.87 -6.25 10.94
N TRP A 162 -1.81 -4.98 11.36
CA TRP A 162 -0.60 -4.40 11.92
C TRP A 162 -0.19 -5.09 13.23
N HIS A 163 -1.15 -5.38 14.11
CA HIS A 163 -0.87 -6.14 15.34
C HIS A 163 -0.37 -7.56 15.05
N GLN A 164 -0.97 -8.26 14.09
CA GLN A 164 -0.53 -9.60 13.68
C GLN A 164 0.89 -9.60 13.10
N ALA A 165 1.25 -8.56 12.33
CA ALA A 165 2.62 -8.38 11.83
C ALA A 165 3.60 -8.02 12.95
N MET A 166 3.23 -7.12 13.86
CA MET A 166 4.06 -6.72 15.00
C MET A 166 4.42 -7.91 15.91
N ALA A 167 3.51 -8.87 16.08
CA ALA A 167 3.76 -10.10 16.82
C ALA A 167 4.84 -11.01 16.19
N GLN A 168 5.22 -10.74 14.93
CA GLN A 168 6.17 -11.55 14.15
C GLN A 168 7.45 -10.79 13.78
N VAL A 169 7.66 -9.56 14.26
CA VAL A 169 8.85 -8.75 13.95
C VAL A 169 10.14 -9.49 14.26
N ASP A 170 10.29 -10.01 15.48
CA ASP A 170 11.52 -10.67 15.90
C ASP A 170 11.70 -12.04 15.24
N SER A 171 10.63 -12.83 15.14
CA SER A 171 10.69 -14.21 14.66
C SER A 171 10.84 -14.33 13.14
N ARG A 172 10.43 -13.29 12.40
CA ARG A 172 10.45 -13.27 10.92
C ARG A 172 11.30 -12.14 10.35
N HIS A 173 11.94 -11.33 11.20
CA HIS A 173 12.72 -10.15 10.79
C HIS A 173 11.90 -9.16 9.94
N LEU A 174 10.67 -8.87 10.36
CA LEU A 174 9.77 -8.00 9.60
C LEU A 174 10.10 -6.53 9.84
N LEU A 175 10.01 -5.76 8.76
CA LEU A 175 9.68 -4.35 8.86
C LEU A 175 8.15 -4.21 8.85
N VAL A 176 7.60 -3.44 9.78
CA VAL A 176 6.15 -3.23 9.89
C VAL A 176 5.86 -1.74 9.78
N GLU A 177 5.05 -1.38 8.80
CA GLU A 177 4.69 -0.01 8.47
C GLU A 177 3.17 0.17 8.51
N ASP A 178 2.73 1.35 8.94
CA ASP A 178 1.32 1.75 8.89
C ASP A 178 1.06 2.79 7.79
N GLY A 179 -0.20 3.24 7.72
CA GLY A 179 -0.68 4.10 6.66
C GLY A 179 -0.40 5.58 6.88
N TRP A 180 0.27 5.99 7.95
CA TRP A 180 0.39 7.41 8.29
C TRP A 180 1.14 8.20 7.23
N LEU A 181 2.28 7.68 6.77
CA LEU A 181 3.06 8.32 5.71
C LEU A 181 2.26 8.38 4.39
N TYR A 182 1.54 7.30 4.07
CA TYR A 182 0.61 7.25 2.95
C TYR A 182 -0.49 8.31 3.05
N PHE A 183 -1.08 8.48 4.24
CA PHE A 183 -2.06 9.52 4.51
C PHE A 183 -1.47 10.92 4.34
N LEU A 184 -0.28 11.18 4.90
CA LEU A 184 0.39 12.48 4.77
C LEU A 184 0.66 12.84 3.31
N HIS A 185 1.22 11.92 2.52
CA HIS A 185 1.41 12.14 1.08
C HIS A 185 0.08 12.40 0.38
N GLY A 186 -0.93 11.57 0.64
CA GLY A 186 -2.30 11.74 0.15
C GLY A 186 -2.84 13.16 0.35
N TRP A 187 -2.86 13.57 1.62
CA TRP A 187 -3.46 14.83 2.04
C TRP A 187 -2.66 16.05 1.54
N THR A 188 -1.34 16.05 1.72
CA THR A 188 -0.49 17.19 1.35
C THR A 188 -0.51 17.46 -0.15
N GLN A 189 -0.52 16.42 -1.01
CA GLN A 189 -0.59 16.58 -2.46
C GLN A 189 -1.93 17.19 -2.93
N VAL A 190 -3.04 16.87 -2.26
CA VAL A 190 -4.34 17.48 -2.53
C VAL A 190 -4.36 18.94 -2.08
N VAL A 191 -3.90 19.22 -0.86
CA VAL A 191 -3.85 20.59 -0.31
C VAL A 191 -2.96 21.50 -1.16
N ALA A 192 -1.78 21.01 -1.54
CA ALA A 192 -0.86 21.75 -2.39
C ALA A 192 -1.50 22.12 -3.74
N GLU A 193 -2.22 21.18 -4.37
CA GLU A 193 -2.93 21.42 -5.62
C GLU A 193 -4.05 22.46 -5.46
N VAL A 194 -4.84 22.37 -4.39
CA VAL A 194 -5.96 23.30 -4.13
C VAL A 194 -5.46 24.70 -3.81
N LEU A 195 -4.40 24.82 -3.02
CA LEU A 195 -3.86 26.10 -2.56
C LEU A 195 -2.81 26.71 -3.51
N GLY A 196 -2.41 25.98 -4.56
CA GLY A 196 -1.35 26.44 -5.47
C GLY A 196 0.03 26.51 -4.81
N ILE A 197 0.27 25.68 -3.80
CA ILE A 197 1.54 25.61 -3.08
C ILE A 197 2.45 24.60 -3.79
N THR A 198 3.72 24.95 -3.96
CA THR A 198 4.74 23.97 -4.38
C THR A 198 5.13 23.13 -3.19
N LEU A 199 4.81 21.83 -3.23
CA LEU A 199 5.19 20.89 -2.17
C LEU A 199 6.63 20.39 -2.40
N THR A 200 7.61 21.04 -1.76
CA THR A 200 9.00 20.56 -1.74
C THR A 200 9.19 19.50 -0.64
N PRO A 201 10.28 18.72 -0.64
CA PRO A 201 10.59 17.78 0.44
C PRO A 201 10.64 18.44 1.82
N GLU A 202 11.18 19.65 1.90
CA GLU A 202 11.29 20.42 3.15
C GLU A 202 9.91 20.84 3.66
N THR A 203 9.06 21.37 2.77
CA THR A 203 7.67 21.72 3.13
C THR A 203 6.87 20.48 3.53
N PHE A 204 7.08 19.34 2.86
CA PHE A 204 6.44 18.09 3.25
C PHE A 204 6.86 17.63 4.65
N ALA A 205 8.16 17.70 4.96
CA ALA A 205 8.69 17.35 6.27
C ALA A 205 8.10 18.23 7.38
N GLU A 206 8.06 19.55 7.16
CA GLU A 206 7.47 20.51 8.10
C GLU A 206 5.98 20.23 8.34
N LEU A 207 5.20 19.97 7.29
CA LEU A 207 3.79 19.59 7.43
C LEU A 207 3.62 18.25 8.18
N GLY A 208 4.53 17.30 7.96
CA GLY A 208 4.55 16.02 8.65
C GLY A 208 4.83 16.16 10.14
N GLU A 209 5.80 17.00 10.50
CA GLU A 209 6.11 17.33 11.91
C GLU A 209 4.93 18.03 12.59
N LEU A 210 4.33 19.03 11.94
CA LEU A 210 3.16 19.72 12.52
C LEU A 210 1.96 18.79 12.72
N ALA A 211 1.82 17.77 11.87
CA ALA A 211 0.74 16.80 11.97
C ALA A 211 1.05 15.64 12.95
N SER A 212 2.29 15.49 13.43
CA SER A 212 2.69 14.32 14.23
C SER A 212 1.87 14.16 15.50
N ASP A 213 1.53 15.28 16.14
CA ASP A 213 0.75 15.32 17.38
C ASP A 213 -0.71 14.87 17.18
N LEU A 214 -1.17 14.83 15.92
CA LEU A 214 -2.51 14.36 15.53
C LEU A 214 -2.50 12.89 15.11
N ARG A 215 -1.32 12.26 14.98
CA ARG A 215 -1.23 10.84 14.64
C ARG A 215 -1.83 10.01 15.78
N PRO A 216 -2.82 9.14 15.49
CA PRO A 216 -3.33 8.22 16.50
C PRO A 216 -2.18 7.37 17.05
N PRO A 217 -2.07 7.22 18.38
CA PRO A 217 -0.98 6.46 18.97
C PRO A 217 -1.08 4.99 18.55
N LEU A 218 0.04 4.44 18.08
CA LEU A 218 0.15 3.02 17.77
C LEU A 218 0.73 2.32 18.99
N VAL A 219 -0.14 1.62 19.70
CA VAL A 219 0.24 0.85 20.89
C VAL A 219 0.07 -0.61 20.54
N PHE A 220 1.18 -1.32 20.36
CA PHE A 220 1.15 -2.77 20.17
C PHE A 220 0.55 -3.44 21.42
N ARG A 221 -0.56 -4.17 21.22
CA ARG A 221 -1.34 -4.76 22.32
C ARG A 221 -0.85 -6.15 22.76
N GLY A 222 0.28 -6.63 22.22
CA GLY A 222 0.75 -8.00 22.42
C GLY A 222 -0.05 -9.01 21.58
N ALA A 223 0.52 -10.21 21.38
CA ALA A 223 -0.25 -11.33 20.82
C ALA A 223 -1.35 -11.73 21.83
N LYS A 224 -2.60 -11.89 21.35
CA LYS A 224 -3.69 -12.46 22.15
C LYS A 224 -3.48 -13.95 22.39
#